data_AF-A0A965HJB4-F1
#
_entry.id   AF-A0A965HJB4-F1
#
_cell.length_a   1.000
_cell.length_b   1.000
_cell.length_c   1.000
_cell.angle_alpha   90.00
_cell.angle_beta   90.00
_cell.angle_gamma   90.00
#
_symmetry.space_group_name_H-M   'P 1'
#
loop_
_entity.id
_entity.type
_entity.pdbx_description
1 polymer ?
#
loop_
_entity_poly.entity_id
_entity_poly.type
_entity_poly.pdbx_seq_one_letter_code
_entity_poly.pdbx_strand_id
1 'polypeptide(L)'
;MSCPTAQGWRCGDRRIELYPGKPFLLGVLNVTPDSFSDGGRYSSVGAGVKRGLELCEEGDGVDVGGESTRPGAEPISAQEERARVIPILQEIRKERPDAFLSIDRA
;
A
#
# COMPACT_ATOMS: atom_id res chain seq x y z
N MET A 1 -3.20 -34.38 -17.79
CA MET A 1 -3.23 -32.90 -17.83
C MET A 1 -2.59 -32.40 -16.56
N SER A 2 -1.32 -32.00 -16.61
CA SER A 2 -0.63 -31.41 -15.45
C SER A 2 -1.17 -30.00 -15.23
N CYS A 3 -1.76 -29.74 -14.07
CA CYS A 3 -2.03 -28.38 -13.60
C CYS A 3 -0.74 -27.56 -13.71
N PRO A 4 -0.76 -26.32 -14.25
CA PRO A 4 0.42 -25.47 -14.21
C PRO A 4 0.78 -25.23 -12.74
N THR A 5 2.04 -25.48 -12.39
CA THR A 5 2.56 -25.27 -11.04
C THR A 5 2.34 -23.80 -10.67
N ALA A 6 1.61 -23.52 -9.59
CA ALA A 6 1.45 -22.15 -9.09
C ALA A 6 2.82 -21.52 -8.87
N GLN A 7 3.04 -20.34 -9.46
CA GLN A 7 4.24 -19.56 -9.17
C GLN A 7 3.94 -18.73 -7.93
N GLY A 8 4.69 -18.97 -6.85
CA GLY A 8 4.46 -18.27 -5.59
C GLY A 8 5.47 -17.14 -5.37
N TRP A 9 5.01 -15.91 -5.18
CA TRP A 9 5.88 -14.80 -4.73
C TRP A 9 5.94 -14.75 -3.22
N ARG A 10 7.16 -14.70 -2.65
CA ARG A 10 7.36 -14.56 -1.21
C ARG A 10 7.36 -13.07 -0.84
N CYS A 11 6.44 -12.68 0.03
CA CYS A 11 6.30 -11.31 0.55
C CYS A 11 6.48 -11.36 2.07
N GLY A 12 7.71 -11.11 2.55
CA GLY A 12 8.05 -11.29 3.97
C GLY A 12 7.92 -12.76 4.40
N ASP A 13 7.10 -13.00 5.42
CA ASP A 13 6.72 -14.31 5.95
C ASP A 13 5.55 -14.96 5.19
N ARG A 14 5.00 -14.29 4.18
CA ARG A 14 3.83 -14.73 3.41
C ARG A 14 4.16 -15.09 1.99
N ARG A 15 3.19 -15.76 1.36
CA ARG A 15 3.26 -16.16 -0.03
C ARG A 15 1.99 -15.76 -0.78
N ILE A 16 2.17 -15.10 -1.91
CA ILE A 16 1.13 -14.87 -2.90
C ILE A 16 1.20 -16.03 -3.88
N GLU A 17 0.13 -16.83 -3.95
CA GLU A 17 0.01 -17.90 -4.94
C GLU A 17 -0.62 -17.33 -6.23
N LEU A 18 0.14 -17.33 -7.33
CA LEU A 18 -0.33 -16.85 -8.61
C LEU A 18 -0.94 -18.00 -9.41
N TYR A 19 -2.25 -17.92 -9.62
CA TYR A 19 -3.01 -18.87 -10.43
C TYR A 19 -3.47 -18.21 -11.72
N PRO A 20 -3.35 -18.88 -12.87
CA PRO A 20 -4.01 -18.44 -14.10
C PRO A 20 -5.51 -18.24 -13.87
N GLY A 21 -6.04 -17.07 -14.21
CA GLY A 21 -7.46 -16.75 -14.05
C GLY A 21 -7.88 -16.18 -12.69
N LYS A 22 -6.96 -16.06 -11.72
CA LYS A 22 -7.19 -15.33 -10.46
C LYS A 22 -6.15 -14.22 -10.31
N PRO A 23 -6.43 -12.99 -10.81
CA PRO A 23 -5.52 -11.88 -10.63
C PRO A 23 -5.39 -11.54 -9.14
N PHE A 24 -4.20 -11.10 -8.74
CA PHE A 24 -3.96 -10.55 -7.42
C PHE A 24 -4.15 -9.04 -7.48
N LEU A 25 -5.07 -8.50 -6.69
CA LEU A 25 -5.50 -7.11 -6.74
C LEU A 25 -4.87 -6.30 -5.60
N LEU A 26 -4.06 -5.31 -5.96
CA LEU A 26 -3.50 -4.33 -5.03
C LEU A 26 -4.22 -2.99 -5.21
N GLY A 27 -4.77 -2.46 -4.12
CA GLY A 27 -5.28 -1.08 -4.08
C GLY A 27 -4.13 -0.08 -4.04
N VAL A 28 -4.22 1.02 -4.78
CA VAL A 28 -3.20 2.07 -4.77
C VAL A 28 -3.58 3.16 -3.76
N LEU A 29 -2.70 3.43 -2.80
CA LEU A 29 -2.85 4.47 -1.80
C LEU A 29 -1.72 5.51 -1.92
N ASN A 30 -2.05 6.67 -2.50
CA ASN A 30 -1.14 7.80 -2.57
C ASN A 30 -1.31 8.70 -1.34
N VAL A 31 -0.22 8.86 -0.58
CA VAL A 31 -0.18 9.64 0.66
C VAL A 31 0.56 10.95 0.40
N THR A 32 -0.11 11.85 -0.30
CA THR A 32 0.41 13.19 -0.59
C THR A 32 -0.38 14.25 0.21
N PRO A 33 0.23 15.39 0.57
CA PRO A 33 -0.44 16.43 1.37
C PRO A 33 -1.73 16.97 0.74
N ASP A 34 -1.81 16.96 -0.58
CA ASP A 34 -2.95 17.37 -1.40
C ASP A 34 -4.05 16.30 -1.49
N SER A 35 -3.78 15.05 -1.11
CA SER A 35 -4.75 13.95 -1.21
C SER A 35 -5.77 13.93 -0.07
N PHE A 36 -5.53 14.66 1.03
CA PHE A 36 -6.35 14.63 2.26
C PHE A 36 -6.52 16.04 2.89
N SER A 37 -6.89 17.03 2.09
CA SER A 37 -6.78 18.47 2.36
C SER A 37 -7.59 19.06 3.53
N ASP A 38 -8.24 18.29 4.41
CA ASP A 38 -9.14 18.82 5.44
C ASP A 38 -8.56 18.86 6.87
N GLY A 39 -7.27 18.60 7.07
CA GLY A 39 -6.60 18.92 8.34
C GLY A 39 -5.33 18.14 8.56
N GLY A 40 -4.30 18.81 9.11
CA GLY A 40 -3.03 18.33 9.71
C GLY A 40 -2.41 16.95 9.38
N ARG A 41 -1.10 16.80 9.65
CA ARG A 41 -0.37 15.52 9.46
C ARG A 41 -1.05 14.30 10.12
N TYR A 42 -1.74 14.49 11.25
CA TYR A 42 -2.46 13.40 11.93
C TYR A 42 -3.77 13.02 11.23
N SER A 43 -4.47 13.99 10.63
CA SER A 43 -5.70 13.70 9.88
C SER A 43 -5.36 13.08 8.51
N SER A 44 -4.23 13.44 7.89
CA SER A 44 -3.74 12.72 6.71
C SER A 44 -3.31 11.27 7.00
N VAL A 45 -2.69 10.99 8.16
CA VAL A 45 -2.35 9.60 8.55
C VAL A 45 -3.61 8.80 8.83
N GLY A 46 -4.55 9.33 9.65
CA GLY A 46 -5.79 8.64 9.97
C GLY A 46 -6.65 8.35 8.72
N ALA A 47 -6.76 9.32 7.81
CA ALA A 47 -7.46 9.12 6.54
C ALA A 47 -6.75 8.10 5.64
N GLY A 48 -5.42 8.14 5.58
CA GLY A 48 -4.62 7.15 4.86
C GLY A 48 -4.79 5.73 5.41
N VAL A 49 -4.77 5.55 6.74
CA VAL A 49 -5.04 4.27 7.39
C VAL A 49 -6.44 3.78 7.06
N LYS A 50 -7.46 4.63 7.24
CA LYS A 50 -8.84 4.27 6.93
C LYS A 50 -8.98 3.81 5.48
N ARG A 51 -8.48 4.58 4.52
CA ARG A 51 -8.57 4.21 3.09
C ARG A 51 -7.75 2.96 2.78
N GLY A 52 -6.59 2.79 3.39
CA GLY A 52 -5.78 1.57 3.24
C GLY A 52 -6.50 0.32 3.73
N LEU A 53 -7.23 0.40 4.84
CA LEU A 53 -8.04 -0.69 5.36
C LEU A 53 -9.20 -1.03 4.42
N GLU A 54 -9.92 -0.03 3.91
CA GLU A 54 -10.97 -0.22 2.89
C GLU A 54 -10.41 -0.92 1.64
N LEU A 55 -9.24 -0.51 1.15
CA LEU A 55 -8.59 -1.16 0.00
C LEU A 55 -8.20 -2.61 0.29
N CYS A 56 -7.77 -2.94 1.51
CA CYS A 56 -7.51 -4.31 1.95
C CYS A 56 -8.78 -5.15 2.19
N GLU A 57 -9.97 -4.53 2.19
CA GLU A 57 -11.25 -5.24 2.19
C GLU A 57 -11.78 -5.44 0.76
N GLU A 58 -11.55 -4.46 -0.11
CA GLU A 58 -11.93 -4.48 -1.53
C GLU A 58 -11.02 -5.40 -2.39
N GLY A 59 -9.77 -5.63 -1.96
CA GLY A 59 -8.76 -6.39 -2.70
C GLY A 59 -7.88 -7.28 -1.82
N ASP A 60 -6.78 -7.79 -2.41
CA ASP A 60 -5.86 -8.71 -1.73
C ASP A 60 -4.77 -7.99 -0.90
N GLY A 61 -4.59 -6.68 -1.14
CA GLY A 61 -3.61 -5.86 -0.41
C GLY A 61 -3.61 -4.40 -0.87
N VAL A 62 -2.64 -3.65 -0.37
CA VAL A 62 -2.47 -2.23 -0.69
C VAL A 62 -1.01 -1.92 -1.03
N ASP A 63 -0.82 -1.05 -2.00
CA ASP A 63 0.45 -0.44 -2.38
C ASP A 63 0.44 1.03 -1.96
N VAL A 64 1.40 1.41 -1.12
CA VAL A 64 1.44 2.74 -0.48
C VAL A 64 2.64 3.53 -1.00
N GLY A 65 2.36 4.70 -1.58
CA GLY A 65 3.38 5.65 -2.06
C GLY A 65 3.26 7.00 -1.37
N GLY A 66 4.38 7.59 -0.95
CA GLY A 66 4.40 8.89 -0.26
C GLY A 66 4.80 10.07 -1.17
N GLU A 67 5.34 9.77 -2.34
CA GLU A 67 5.73 10.72 -3.37
C GLU A 67 4.67 10.82 -4.48
N SER A 68 4.47 12.03 -5.02
CA SER A 68 3.61 12.23 -6.18
C SER A 68 4.38 11.91 -7.45
N THR A 69 3.86 11.00 -8.27
CA THR A 69 4.41 10.69 -9.61
C THR A 69 3.81 11.55 -10.73
N ARG A 70 3.03 12.59 -10.38
CA ARG A 70 2.39 13.48 -11.37
C ARG A 70 3.45 14.35 -12.08
N PRO A 71 3.25 14.68 -13.37
CA PRO A 71 4.15 15.59 -14.08
C PRO A 71 4.31 16.93 -13.36
N GLY A 72 5.56 17.35 -13.11
CA GLY A 72 5.88 18.60 -12.42
C GLY A 72 5.79 18.55 -10.90
N ALA A 73 5.62 17.37 -10.29
CA ALA A 73 5.80 17.21 -8.85
C ALA A 73 7.27 17.40 -8.48
N GLU A 74 7.52 18.21 -7.45
CA GLU A 74 8.86 18.31 -6.86
C GLU A 74 9.19 17.01 -6.13
N PRO A 75 10.38 16.42 -6.39
CA PRO A 75 10.79 15.20 -5.73
C PRO A 75 10.99 15.45 -4.23
N ILE A 76 10.62 14.47 -3.42
CA ILE A 76 10.82 14.53 -1.98
C ILE A 76 12.02 13.69 -1.55
N SER A 77 12.56 13.97 -0.35
CA SER A 77 13.61 13.11 0.20
C SER A 77 13.05 11.75 0.63
N ALA A 78 13.85 10.69 0.56
CA ALA A 78 13.47 9.37 1.09
C ALA A 78 13.12 9.41 2.60
N GLN A 79 13.69 10.36 3.36
CA GLN A 79 13.31 10.54 4.75
C GLN A 79 11.90 11.11 4.89
N GLU A 80 11.54 12.07 4.03
CA GLU A 80 10.20 12.65 4.00
C GLU A 80 9.16 11.63 3.53
N GLU A 81 9.47 10.85 2.50
CA GLU A 81 8.58 9.77 2.03
C GLU A 81 8.31 8.75 3.15
N ARG A 82 9.37 8.26 3.81
CA ARG A 82 9.25 7.35 4.95
C ARG A 82 8.40 7.92 6.09
N ALA A 83 8.56 9.21 6.39
CA ALA A 83 7.76 9.89 7.41
C ALA A 83 6.26 9.95 7.06
N ARG A 84 5.90 9.86 5.77
CA ARG A 84 4.50 9.79 5.30
C ARG A 84 3.96 8.36 5.34
N VAL A 85 4.70 7.39 4.81
CA VAL A 85 4.18 6.03 4.57
C VAL A 85 4.29 5.10 5.78
N ILE A 86 5.37 5.19 6.58
CA ILE A 86 5.62 4.24 7.68
C ILE A 86 4.50 4.25 8.73
N PRO A 87 4.03 5.41 9.23
CA PRO A 87 2.97 5.41 10.25
C PRO A 87 1.68 4.74 9.75
N ILE A 88 1.35 4.92 8.47
CA ILE A 88 0.16 4.33 7.85
C ILE A 88 0.32 2.81 7.73
N LEU A 89 1.45 2.35 7.18
CA LEU A 89 1.75 0.92 7.04
C LEU A 89 1.78 0.20 8.39
N GLN A 90 2.30 0.85 9.44
CA GLN A 90 2.34 0.29 10.80
C GLN A 90 0.93 0.07 11.36
N GLU A 91 0.05 1.07 11.26
CA GLU A 91 -1.33 0.94 11.76
C GLU A 91 -2.15 -0.03 10.90
N ILE A 92 -2.02 -0.02 9.57
CA ILE A 92 -2.68 -1.02 8.71
C ILE A 92 -2.22 -2.43 9.09
N ARG A 93 -0.91 -2.67 9.30
CA ARG A 93 -0.41 -3.99 9.71
C ARG A 93 -0.93 -4.43 11.07
N LYS A 94 -1.16 -3.49 11.99
CA LYS A 94 -1.70 -3.79 13.32
C LYS A 94 -3.18 -4.19 13.25
N GLU A 95 -3.98 -3.46 12.48
CA GLU A 95 -5.42 -3.71 12.31
C GLU A 95 -5.71 -4.90 11.39
N ARG A 96 -4.89 -5.09 10.35
CA ARG A 96 -4.98 -6.20 9.39
C ARG A 96 -3.65 -6.94 9.32
N PRO A 97 -3.36 -7.80 10.31
CA PRO A 97 -2.14 -8.57 10.35
C PRO A 97 -1.91 -9.29 9.04
N ASP A 98 -2.93 -9.91 8.45
CA ASP A 98 -2.94 -10.77 7.27
C ASP A 98 -2.77 -10.06 5.91
N ALA A 99 -3.05 -8.75 5.83
CA ALA A 99 -3.01 -8.00 4.58
C ALA A 99 -1.62 -7.98 3.91
N PHE A 100 -1.58 -8.10 2.59
CA PHE A 100 -0.37 -7.85 1.81
C PHE A 100 -0.14 -6.35 1.69
N LEU A 101 1.06 -5.91 2.06
CA LEU A 101 1.47 -4.51 2.02
C LEU A 101 2.65 -4.38 1.07
N SER A 102 2.52 -3.50 0.09
CA SER A 102 3.57 -3.07 -0.81
C SER A 102 3.91 -1.60 -0.54
N ILE A 103 5.16 -1.25 -0.83
CA ILE A 103 5.66 0.11 -0.74
C ILE A 103 6.33 0.43 -2.08
N ASP A 104 5.83 1.46 -2.77
CA ASP A 104 6.28 1.81 -4.12
C ASP A 104 7.75 2.29 -4.10
N ARG A 105 8.14 3.05 -3.05
CA ARG A 105 9.53 3.44 -2.73
C ARG A 105 9.75 3.71 -1.23
N ALA A 106 10.98 3.48 -0.75
CA ALA A 106 11.38 3.63 0.65
C ALA A 106 12.71 4.37 0.83
#